data_AF-A0A815JEM0-F1
#
_entry.id   AF-A0A815JEM0-F1
#
_cell.length_a   1.000
_cell.length_b   1.000
_cell.length_c   1.000
_cell.angle_alpha   90.00
_cell.angle_beta   90.00
_cell.angle_gamma   90.00
#
_symmetry.space_group_name_H-M   'P 1'
#
loop_
_entity.id
_entity.type
_entity.pdbx_description
1 polymer ?
#
loop_
_entity_poly.entity_id
_entity_poly.type
_entity_poly.pdbx_seq_one_letter_code
_entity_poly.pdbx_strand_id
1 'polypeptide(L)'
;MNTPSQSVNSLLSSLKSTVELLIQFRGDSLTTKYGAIERLRLAILAILSHGLKQTSGDLYEQLWQLIVRLNANSQRYIHLLQDIYHKENIRLSVEQWIDQSVISQCLSQQLSCADNDNDLLQQYYDSHAFMRIPVLYHAFLICVRTVEHSDPSLLIDIDPKLTIIGLHPVSSANDITSPLNILPSATTNLSSSVVISNEKSKDDIQQKI
;
A
#
# COMPACT_ATOMS: atom_id res chain seq x y z
N MET A 1 -16.92 -4.83 5.28
CA MET A 1 -15.90 -5.70 5.90
C MET A 1 -14.72 -4.82 6.27
N ASN A 2 -14.57 -4.48 7.55
CA ASN A 2 -13.41 -3.74 8.05
C ASN A 2 -12.30 -4.79 8.29
N THR A 3 -11.23 -4.79 7.49
CA THR A 3 -10.10 -5.69 7.67
C THR A 3 -9.12 -5.10 8.69
N PRO A 4 -9.06 -5.60 9.94
CA PRO A 4 -8.30 -4.95 11.01
C PRO A 4 -6.79 -5.27 10.99
N SER A 5 -6.21 -5.67 9.84
CA SER A 5 -4.86 -6.25 9.85
C SER A 5 -4.08 -6.12 8.52
N GLN A 6 -4.47 -5.23 7.61
CA GLN A 6 -3.56 -4.93 6.50
C GLN A 6 -2.54 -3.90 6.97
N SER A 7 -1.29 -4.32 7.07
CA SER A 7 -0.19 -3.40 7.38
C SER A 7 -0.13 -2.29 6.31
N VAL A 8 0.17 -1.07 6.73
CA VAL A 8 0.30 0.07 5.81
C VAL A 8 1.35 -0.18 4.71
N ASN A 9 2.42 -0.93 5.02
CA ASN A 9 3.43 -1.34 4.05
C ASN A 9 2.86 -2.35 3.02
N SER A 10 1.98 -3.27 3.43
CA SER A 10 1.33 -4.20 2.50
C SER A 10 0.39 -3.48 1.52
N LEU A 11 -0.28 -2.41 1.96
CA LEU A 11 -1.09 -1.57 1.09
C LEU A 11 -0.24 -0.88 0.02
N LEU A 12 0.86 -0.24 0.43
CA LEU A 12 1.77 0.41 -0.51
C LEU A 12 2.41 -0.60 -1.47
N SER A 13 2.81 -1.77 -0.98
CA SER A 13 3.43 -2.84 -1.78
C SER A 13 2.47 -3.38 -2.84
N SER A 14 1.21 -3.60 -2.46
CA SER A 14 0.14 -4.03 -3.37
C SER A 14 -0.11 -3.00 -4.47
N LEU A 15 -0.18 -1.72 -4.10
CA LEU A 15 -0.31 -0.64 -5.08
C LEU A 15 0.90 -0.59 -6.02
N LYS A 16 2.12 -0.55 -5.48
CA LYS A 16 3.35 -0.46 -6.29
C LYS A 16 3.44 -1.61 -7.29
N SER A 17 3.21 -2.84 -6.84
CA SER A 17 3.21 -4.02 -7.72
C SER A 17 2.16 -3.88 -8.82
N THR A 18 0.97 -3.36 -8.50
CA THR A 18 -0.09 -3.11 -9.48
C THR A 18 0.33 -2.05 -10.51
N VAL A 19 0.99 -0.98 -10.08
CA VAL A 19 1.52 0.08 -10.96
C VAL A 19 2.60 -0.46 -11.89
N GLU A 20 3.54 -1.24 -11.38
CA GLU A 20 4.61 -1.87 -12.17
C GLU A 20 4.02 -2.79 -13.24
N LEU A 21 3.05 -3.63 -12.87
CA LEU A 21 2.35 -4.50 -13.82
C LEU A 21 1.61 -3.68 -14.87
N LEU A 22 0.90 -2.62 -14.47
CA LEU A 22 0.14 -1.77 -15.40
C LEU A 22 1.05 -1.12 -16.44
N ILE A 23 2.23 -0.66 -16.04
CA ILE A 23 3.23 -0.08 -16.95
C ILE A 23 3.80 -1.12 -17.91
N GLN A 24 4.04 -2.35 -17.42
CA GLN A 24 4.55 -3.45 -18.25
C GLN A 24 3.51 -3.97 -19.26
N PHE A 25 2.22 -3.98 -18.90
CA PHE A 25 1.13 -4.53 -19.71
C PHE A 25 0.40 -3.50 -20.58
N ARG A 26 1.02 -2.36 -20.93
CA ARG A 26 0.45 -1.32 -21.83
C ARG A 26 0.25 -1.78 -23.29
N GLY A 27 0.04 -3.07 -23.54
CA GLY A 27 -0.39 -3.61 -24.84
C GLY A 27 -1.90 -3.48 -25.05
N ASP A 28 -2.31 -3.27 -26.30
CA ASP A 28 -3.65 -2.86 -26.78
C ASP A 28 -4.83 -3.82 -26.51
N SER A 29 -4.69 -4.82 -25.66
CA SER A 29 -5.83 -5.66 -25.33
C SER A 29 -6.78 -4.91 -24.38
N LEU A 30 -7.99 -4.60 -24.85
CA LEU A 30 -9.03 -3.97 -24.03
C LEU A 30 -9.24 -4.75 -22.71
N THR A 31 -9.18 -6.08 -22.75
CA THR A 31 -9.27 -6.95 -21.58
C THR A 31 -8.15 -6.76 -20.55
N THR A 32 -6.91 -6.47 -20.98
CA THR A 32 -5.82 -6.16 -20.03
C THR A 32 -5.97 -4.76 -19.45
N LYS A 33 -6.44 -3.80 -20.24
CA LYS A 33 -6.68 -2.41 -19.80
C LYS A 33 -7.74 -2.34 -18.69
N TYR A 34 -8.91 -2.95 -18.88
CA TYR A 34 -9.99 -2.92 -17.88
C TYR A 34 -9.63 -3.72 -16.61
N GLY A 35 -8.95 -4.86 -16.77
CA GLY A 35 -8.50 -5.65 -15.62
C GLY A 35 -7.39 -4.98 -14.81
N ALA A 36 -6.54 -4.16 -15.44
CA ALA A 36 -5.50 -3.41 -14.73
C ALA A 36 -6.08 -2.21 -13.97
N ILE A 37 -7.03 -1.49 -14.57
CA ILE A 37 -7.74 -0.38 -13.90
C ILE A 37 -8.49 -0.88 -12.67
N GLU A 38 -9.17 -2.03 -12.76
CA GLU A 38 -9.87 -2.60 -11.61
C GLU A 38 -8.93 -2.92 -10.44
N ARG A 39 -7.79 -3.56 -10.72
CA ARG A 39 -6.79 -3.85 -9.68
C ARG A 39 -6.26 -2.58 -9.03
N LEU A 40 -6.01 -1.54 -9.84
CA LEU A 40 -5.57 -0.24 -9.35
C LEU A 40 -6.63 0.42 -8.48
N ARG A 41 -7.90 0.40 -8.92
CA ARG A 41 -9.04 0.93 -8.16
C ARG A 41 -9.17 0.25 -6.81
N LEU A 42 -9.10 -1.09 -6.76
CA LEU A 42 -9.15 -1.85 -5.51
C LEU A 42 -7.98 -1.50 -4.57
N ALA A 43 -6.76 -1.33 -5.10
CA ALA A 43 -5.61 -0.93 -4.30
C ALA A 43 -5.77 0.49 -3.72
N ILE A 44 -6.26 1.43 -4.52
CA ILE A 44 -6.57 2.80 -4.08
C ILE A 44 -7.68 2.80 -3.03
N LEU A 45 -8.77 2.06 -3.24
CA LEU A 45 -9.86 1.92 -2.28
C LEU A 45 -9.38 1.37 -0.94
N ALA A 46 -8.51 0.36 -0.96
CA ALA A 46 -7.95 -0.22 0.25
C ALA A 46 -7.13 0.81 1.04
N ILE A 47 -6.33 1.63 0.35
CA ILE A 47 -5.58 2.74 0.96
C ILE A 47 -6.52 3.80 1.54
N LEU A 48 -7.50 4.27 0.77
CA LEU A 48 -8.44 5.30 1.21
C LEU A 48 -9.34 4.83 2.37
N SER A 49 -9.59 3.52 2.47
CA SER A 49 -10.40 2.95 3.55
C SER A 49 -9.60 2.69 4.83
N HIS A 50 -8.26 2.61 4.76
CA HIS A 50 -7.44 2.20 5.90
C HIS A 50 -7.40 3.26 6.99
N GLY A 51 -7.90 2.92 8.18
CA GLY A 51 -7.93 3.80 9.34
C GLY A 51 -8.95 4.93 9.21
N LEU A 52 -9.94 4.78 8.32
CA LEU A 52 -11.09 5.70 8.27
C LEU A 52 -11.87 5.58 9.58
N LYS A 53 -12.11 6.70 10.25
CA LYS A 53 -12.88 6.74 11.49
C LYS A 53 -14.29 6.26 11.21
N GLN A 54 -14.78 5.29 11.98
CA GLN A 54 -16.16 4.80 11.87
C GLN A 54 -17.13 5.81 12.50
N THR A 55 -17.32 6.96 11.85
CA THR A 55 -18.32 7.95 12.26
C THR A 55 -19.62 7.60 11.58
N SER A 56 -20.42 6.74 12.21
CA SER A 56 -21.83 6.42 11.88
C SER A 56 -22.23 6.51 10.39
N GLY A 57 -22.34 5.38 9.70
CA GLY A 57 -22.77 5.32 8.30
C GLY A 57 -22.10 4.17 7.56
N ASP A 58 -22.45 3.96 6.30
CA ASP A 58 -21.76 2.97 5.46
C ASP A 58 -20.34 3.45 5.12
N LEU A 59 -19.41 2.52 4.86
CA LEU A 59 -18.02 2.85 4.48
C LEU A 59 -17.98 3.74 3.24
N TYR A 60 -18.80 3.44 2.23
CA TYR A 60 -18.78 4.19 0.98
C TYR A 60 -19.39 5.58 1.12
N GLU A 61 -20.36 5.77 2.03
CA GLU A 61 -20.88 7.11 2.37
C GLU A 61 -19.79 8.00 2.96
N GLN A 62 -18.98 7.46 3.87
CA GLN A 62 -17.88 8.19 4.50
C GLN A 62 -16.77 8.51 3.48
N LEU A 63 -16.42 7.55 2.62
CA LEU A 63 -15.49 7.78 1.51
C LEU A 63 -16.02 8.84 0.54
N TRP A 64 -17.31 8.82 0.21
CA TRP A 64 -17.90 9.81 -0.68
C TRP A 64 -17.86 11.22 -0.08
N GLN A 65 -18.17 11.36 1.21
CA GLN A 65 -18.05 12.65 1.90
C GLN A 65 -16.61 13.17 1.88
N LEU A 66 -15.62 12.30 2.13
CA LEU A 66 -14.21 12.65 2.01
C LEU A 66 -13.88 13.12 0.59
N ILE A 67 -14.31 12.39 -0.44
CA ILE A 67 -14.09 12.75 -1.86
C ILE A 67 -14.67 14.13 -2.17
N VAL A 68 -15.90 14.41 -1.71
CA VAL A 68 -16.52 15.73 -1.87
C VAL A 68 -15.65 16.81 -1.23
N ARG A 69 -15.13 16.58 -0.02
CA ARG A 69 -14.28 17.55 0.70
C ARG A 69 -12.91 17.74 0.03
N LEU A 70 -12.27 16.67 -0.44
CA LEU A 70 -11.02 16.73 -1.20
C LEU A 70 -11.14 17.61 -2.46
N ASN A 71 -12.31 17.58 -3.09
CA ASN A 71 -12.56 18.31 -4.34
C ASN A 71 -13.29 19.65 -4.15
N ALA A 72 -13.76 19.97 -2.93
CA ALA A 72 -14.63 21.13 -2.68
C ALA A 72 -13.98 22.48 -3.04
N ASN A 73 -12.65 22.57 -2.96
CA ASN A 73 -11.91 23.79 -3.28
C ASN A 73 -11.44 23.84 -4.75
N SER A 74 -11.68 22.78 -5.53
CA SER A 74 -11.28 22.72 -6.93
C SER A 74 -12.48 22.89 -7.86
N GLN A 75 -12.65 24.09 -8.40
CA GLN A 75 -13.64 24.37 -9.45
C GLN A 75 -13.53 23.42 -10.64
N ARG A 76 -12.33 22.88 -10.91
CA ARG A 76 -12.08 21.93 -12.00
C ARG A 76 -12.71 20.56 -11.77
N TYR A 77 -12.84 20.10 -10.53
CA TYR A 77 -13.24 18.72 -10.22
C TYR A 77 -14.66 18.59 -9.65
N ILE A 78 -15.27 19.70 -9.22
CA ILE A 78 -16.64 19.70 -8.70
C ILE A 78 -17.63 19.17 -9.74
N HIS A 79 -17.46 19.52 -11.02
CA HIS A 79 -18.33 19.04 -12.10
C HIS A 79 -18.27 17.51 -12.26
N LEU A 80 -17.06 16.92 -12.13
CA LEU A 80 -16.89 15.47 -12.19
C LEU A 80 -17.71 14.76 -11.11
N LEU A 81 -17.80 15.34 -9.90
CA LEU A 81 -18.56 14.76 -8.80
C LEU A 81 -20.08 14.79 -9.02
N GLN A 82 -20.59 15.78 -9.74
CA GLN A 82 -22.02 15.89 -10.03
C GLN A 82 -22.47 14.80 -11.01
N ASP A 83 -21.64 14.49 -12.01
CA ASP A 83 -21.96 13.53 -13.07
C ASP A 83 -21.92 12.07 -12.58
N ILE A 84 -21.13 11.78 -11.55
CA ILE A 84 -20.93 10.41 -11.02
C ILE A 84 -21.70 10.13 -9.73
N TYR A 85 -22.46 11.10 -9.21
CA TYR A 85 -23.20 10.91 -7.97
C TYR A 85 -24.46 10.06 -8.19
N HIS A 86 -24.49 8.89 -7.56
CA HIS A 86 -25.57 7.91 -7.60
C HIS A 86 -26.14 7.76 -6.20
N LYS A 87 -27.19 8.51 -5.89
CA LYS A 87 -27.82 8.51 -4.56
C LYS A 87 -28.18 7.12 -4.04
N GLU A 88 -28.57 6.20 -4.93
CA GLU A 88 -28.99 4.83 -4.59
C GLU A 88 -27.81 3.84 -4.56
N ASN A 89 -26.63 4.24 -5.05
CA ASN A 89 -25.45 3.39 -5.10
C ASN A 89 -24.17 4.21 -4.91
N ILE A 90 -23.93 4.64 -3.68
CA ILE A 90 -22.75 5.46 -3.34
C ILE A 90 -21.45 4.72 -3.64
N ARG A 91 -21.43 3.39 -3.50
CA ARG A 91 -20.30 2.57 -3.90
C ARG A 91 -19.91 2.79 -5.37
N LEU A 92 -20.89 2.80 -6.27
CA LEU A 92 -20.66 3.09 -7.69
C LEU A 92 -20.07 4.49 -7.89
N SER A 93 -20.53 5.50 -7.12
CA SER A 93 -19.96 6.85 -7.19
C SER A 93 -18.50 6.91 -6.77
N VAL A 94 -18.12 6.22 -5.70
CA VAL A 94 -16.73 6.15 -5.23
C VAL A 94 -15.87 5.42 -6.27
N GLU A 95 -16.32 4.27 -6.78
CA GLU A 95 -15.61 3.50 -7.79
C GLU A 95 -15.42 4.29 -9.10
N GLN A 96 -16.48 4.96 -9.58
CA GLN A 96 -16.43 5.81 -10.77
C GLN A 96 -15.54 7.03 -10.59
N TRP A 97 -15.53 7.65 -9.40
CA TRP A 97 -14.62 8.75 -9.11
C TRP A 97 -13.17 8.32 -9.30
N ILE A 98 -12.77 7.18 -8.72
CA ILE A 98 -11.40 6.68 -8.85
C ILE A 98 -11.06 6.41 -10.32
N ASP A 99 -11.93 5.71 -11.04
CA ASP A 99 -11.69 5.38 -12.45
C ASP A 99 -11.54 6.63 -13.31
N GLN A 100 -12.49 7.56 -13.20
CA GLN A 100 -12.48 8.79 -13.99
C GLN A 100 -11.30 9.69 -13.65
N SER A 101 -10.93 9.77 -12.37
CA SER A 101 -9.78 10.57 -11.93
C SER A 101 -8.46 9.98 -12.42
N VAL A 102 -8.32 8.66 -12.44
CA VAL A 102 -7.14 7.99 -13.04
C VAL A 102 -7.10 8.20 -14.55
N ILE A 103 -8.22 7.99 -15.24
CA ILE A 103 -8.31 8.16 -16.71
C ILE A 103 -8.04 9.62 -17.11
N SER A 104 -8.51 10.57 -16.32
CA SER A 104 -8.33 12.01 -16.53
C SER A 104 -6.99 12.54 -15.99
N GLN A 105 -6.13 11.65 -15.47
CA GLN A 105 -4.80 12.00 -14.95
C GLN A 105 -4.83 13.10 -13.88
N CYS A 106 -5.84 13.09 -13.01
CA CYS A 106 -6.04 14.14 -12.01
C CYS A 106 -6.19 13.63 -10.57
N LEU A 107 -6.16 12.32 -10.35
CA LEU A 107 -6.29 11.72 -9.03
C LEU A 107 -5.17 12.19 -8.09
N SER A 108 -3.92 12.22 -8.55
CA SER A 108 -2.81 12.70 -7.69
C SER A 108 -2.98 14.16 -7.29
N GLN A 109 -3.52 14.99 -8.18
CA GLN A 109 -3.78 16.41 -7.92
C GLN A 109 -4.94 16.61 -6.94
N GLN A 110 -6.03 15.85 -7.12
CA GLN A 110 -7.17 15.85 -6.20
C GLN A 110 -6.78 15.42 -4.79
N LEU A 111 -5.94 14.38 -4.68
CA LEU A 111 -5.43 13.91 -3.39
C LEU A 111 -4.46 14.93 -2.79
N SER A 112 -3.58 15.55 -3.58
CA SER A 112 -2.60 16.54 -3.09
C SER A 112 -3.24 17.72 -2.33
N CYS A 113 -4.53 18.02 -2.53
CA CYS A 113 -5.27 18.98 -1.71
C CYS A 113 -5.27 18.62 -0.21
N ALA A 114 -5.24 17.33 0.14
CA ALA A 114 -5.15 16.85 1.51
C ALA A 114 -3.81 17.12 2.19
N ASP A 115 -2.72 17.26 1.41
CA ASP A 115 -1.39 17.57 1.96
C ASP A 115 -1.34 18.98 2.57
N ASN A 116 -2.19 19.88 2.05
CA ASN A 116 -2.33 21.25 2.52
C ASN A 116 -3.39 21.42 3.63
N ASP A 117 -4.19 20.39 3.90
CA ASP A 117 -5.32 20.43 4.84
C ASP A 117 -5.25 19.25 5.82
N ASN A 118 -4.33 19.38 6.80
CA ASN A 118 -4.13 18.37 7.84
C ASN A 118 -5.39 18.18 8.70
N ASP A 119 -6.18 19.24 8.88
CA ASP A 119 -7.43 19.20 9.65
C ASP A 119 -8.48 18.30 8.97
N LEU A 120 -8.58 18.33 7.64
CA LEU A 120 -9.41 17.39 6.88
C LEU A 120 -9.03 15.94 7.16
N LEU A 121 -7.74 15.60 7.04
CA LEU A 121 -7.29 14.22 7.29
C LEU A 121 -7.52 13.81 8.76
N GLN A 122 -7.30 14.72 9.71
CA GLN A 122 -7.59 14.46 11.13
C GLN A 122 -9.08 14.25 11.40
N GLN A 123 -9.97 14.91 10.66
CA GLN A 123 -11.41 14.76 10.82
C GLN A 123 -11.87 13.35 10.40
N TYR A 124 -11.35 12.83 9.29
CA TYR A 124 -11.83 11.56 8.69
C TYR A 124 -11.00 10.33 9.07
N TYR A 125 -9.74 10.49 9.50
CA TYR A 125 -8.82 9.37 9.72
C TYR A 125 -8.24 9.29 11.14
N ASP A 126 -8.08 8.07 11.64
CA ASP A 126 -7.35 7.76 12.86
C ASP A 126 -5.85 8.04 12.69
N SER A 127 -5.14 8.30 13.78
CA SER A 127 -3.72 8.70 13.75
C SER A 127 -2.78 7.69 13.09
N HIS A 128 -3.16 6.41 13.03
CA HIS A 128 -2.41 5.33 12.40
C HIS A 128 -2.82 5.07 10.94
N ALA A 129 -3.78 5.84 10.40
CA ALA A 129 -4.26 5.67 9.04
C ALA A 129 -3.15 5.91 8.01
N PHE A 130 -3.23 5.21 6.87
CA PHE A 130 -2.25 5.32 5.80
C PHE A 130 -2.12 6.77 5.32
N MET A 131 -3.26 7.43 5.08
CA MET A 131 -3.34 8.81 4.60
C MET A 131 -2.72 9.83 5.58
N ARG A 132 -2.55 9.48 6.86
CA ARG A 132 -1.96 10.35 7.89
C ARG A 132 -0.47 10.13 8.11
N ILE A 133 0.14 9.13 7.46
CA ILE A 133 1.57 8.86 7.55
C ILE A 133 2.26 9.54 6.36
N PRO A 134 2.97 10.68 6.54
CA PRO A 134 3.40 11.53 5.41
C PRO A 134 4.27 10.81 4.38
N VAL A 135 5.21 9.98 4.84
CA VAL A 135 6.11 9.22 3.95
C VAL A 135 5.36 8.21 3.08
N LEU A 136 4.32 7.56 3.63
CA LEU A 136 3.50 6.61 2.88
C LEU A 136 2.53 7.32 1.96
N TYR A 137 1.96 8.43 2.43
CA TYR A 137 1.10 9.27 1.63
C TYR A 137 1.82 9.84 0.40
N HIS A 138 3.06 10.32 0.59
CA HIS A 138 3.90 10.78 -0.50
C HIS A 138 4.21 9.65 -1.50
N ALA A 139 4.59 8.46 -1.01
CA ALA A 139 4.81 7.29 -1.86
C ALA A 139 3.55 6.86 -2.63
N PHE A 140 2.38 6.97 -2.02
CA PHE A 140 1.10 6.74 -2.69
C PHE A 140 0.86 7.74 -3.83
N LEU A 141 1.10 9.03 -3.60
CA LEU A 141 1.01 10.05 -4.66
C LEU A 141 2.00 9.78 -5.80
N ILE A 142 3.22 9.33 -5.50
CA ILE A 142 4.20 8.92 -6.53
C ILE A 142 3.65 7.75 -7.36
N CYS A 143 3.14 6.69 -6.72
CA CYS A 143 2.53 5.56 -7.43
C CYS A 143 1.40 6.02 -8.36
N VAL A 144 0.51 6.90 -7.90
CA VAL A 144 -0.59 7.43 -8.73
C VAL A 144 -0.03 8.25 -9.90
N ARG A 145 0.91 9.18 -9.65
CA ARG A 145 1.55 9.98 -10.72
C ARG A 145 2.27 9.12 -11.75
N THR A 146 2.88 8.02 -11.32
CA THR A 146 3.55 7.06 -12.20
C THR A 146 2.57 6.47 -13.20
N VAL A 147 1.35 6.11 -12.77
CA VAL A 147 0.28 5.65 -13.67
C VAL A 147 -0.17 6.77 -14.59
N GLU A 148 -0.49 7.94 -14.02
CA GLU A 148 -1.04 9.08 -14.76
C GLU A 148 -0.09 9.55 -15.86
N HIS A 149 1.20 9.73 -15.57
CA HIS A 149 2.22 10.15 -16.55
C HIS A 149 2.77 8.98 -17.35
N SER A 150 2.49 7.75 -16.92
CA SER A 150 3.05 6.52 -17.49
C SER A 150 4.58 6.54 -17.54
N ASP A 151 5.18 7.07 -16.47
CA ASP A 151 6.61 7.27 -16.32
C ASP A 151 7.13 6.38 -15.17
N PRO A 152 7.75 5.22 -15.48
CA PRO A 152 8.27 4.31 -14.46
C PRO A 152 9.44 4.89 -13.66
N SER A 153 10.11 5.95 -14.13
CA SER A 153 11.25 6.54 -13.42
C SER A 153 10.84 7.13 -12.07
N LEU A 154 9.58 7.57 -11.94
CA LEU A 154 9.01 8.10 -10.71
C LEU A 154 8.99 7.07 -9.57
N LEU A 155 8.92 5.77 -9.86
CA LEU A 155 8.94 4.74 -8.81
C LEU A 155 10.27 4.63 -8.07
N ILE A 156 11.36 5.17 -8.64
CA ILE A 156 12.69 5.18 -8.03
C ILE A 156 12.70 6.07 -6.77
N ASP A 157 11.83 7.08 -6.73
CA ASP A 157 11.74 8.03 -5.61
C ASP A 157 11.05 7.43 -4.37
N ILE A 158 10.49 6.22 -4.48
CA ILE A 158 9.88 5.50 -3.35
C ILE A 158 10.99 4.77 -2.58
N ASP A 159 11.19 5.15 -1.31
CA ASP A 159 12.12 4.44 -0.41
C ASP A 159 11.74 2.94 -0.35
N PRO A 160 12.65 2.03 -0.77
CA PRO A 160 12.40 0.60 -0.76
C PRO A 160 11.93 0.06 0.60
N LYS A 161 12.37 0.67 1.71
CA LYS A 161 11.99 0.25 3.06
C LYS A 161 10.49 0.34 3.33
N LEU A 162 9.80 1.28 2.68
CA LEU A 162 8.35 1.46 2.82
C LEU A 162 7.55 0.31 2.20
N THR A 163 8.18 -0.44 1.30
CA THR A 163 7.59 -1.59 0.60
C THR A 163 7.99 -2.94 1.20
N ILE A 164 8.76 -2.94 2.29
CA ILE A 164 9.11 -4.17 3.01
C ILE A 164 8.00 -4.51 3.99
N ILE A 165 7.32 -5.63 3.74
CA ILE A 165 6.30 -6.17 4.62
C ILE A 165 6.99 -6.79 5.86
N GLY A 166 6.62 -6.34 7.07
CA GLY A 166 7.11 -6.91 8.33
C GLY A 166 8.21 -6.12 9.05
N LEU A 167 8.68 -5.00 8.49
CA LEU A 167 9.48 -4.05 9.27
C LEU A 167 8.55 -3.20 10.14
N HIS A 168 8.45 -3.55 11.41
CA HIS A 168 7.99 -2.62 12.43
C HIS A 168 8.95 -1.42 12.42
N PRO A 169 8.47 -0.16 12.46
CA PRO A 169 9.37 0.97 12.61
C PRO A 169 10.10 0.77 13.94
N VAL A 170 11.42 0.59 13.87
CA VAL A 170 12.29 0.73 15.05
C VAL A 170 12.22 2.21 15.40
N SER A 171 11.49 2.52 16.46
CA SER A 171 11.58 3.82 17.10
C SER A 171 12.88 3.82 17.89
N SER A 172 13.89 4.54 17.43
CA SER A 172 15.10 4.80 18.22
C SER A 172 15.75 6.11 17.77
N ALA A 173 15.16 7.22 18.20
CA ALA A 173 15.96 8.40 18.52
C ALA A 173 16.41 8.23 19.98
N ASN A 174 17.72 8.38 20.19
CA ASN A 174 18.44 8.48 21.46
C ASN A 174 18.78 7.15 22.15
N ASP A 175 19.97 6.62 21.85
CA ASP A 175 20.91 6.17 22.88
C ASP A 175 22.33 6.22 22.30
N ILE A 176 22.95 7.39 22.40
CA ILE A 176 24.42 7.50 22.40
C ILE A 176 24.81 7.66 23.87
N THR A 177 25.87 6.93 24.27
CA THR A 177 26.57 6.87 25.57
C THR A 177 26.23 5.61 26.39
N SER A 178 27.05 4.56 26.34
CA SER A 178 28.32 4.48 27.09
C SER A 178 29.23 3.33 26.60
N PRO A 179 30.57 3.43 26.72
CA PRO A 179 31.52 2.40 26.26
C PRO A 179 32.07 1.50 27.40
N LEU A 180 32.75 0.40 26.98
CA LEU A 180 33.67 -0.49 27.73
C LEU A 180 33.09 -1.47 28.78
N ASN A 181 33.17 -2.79 28.53
CA ASN A 181 34.30 -3.61 29.02
C ASN A 181 34.19 -5.13 28.75
N ILE A 182 35.28 -5.67 28.17
CA ILE A 182 36.00 -6.91 28.53
C ILE A 182 35.39 -8.29 28.15
N LEU A 183 36.09 -8.95 27.21
CA LEU A 183 36.21 -10.40 26.96
C LEU A 183 37.52 -10.91 27.66
N PRO A 184 37.92 -12.21 27.79
CA PRO A 184 37.27 -13.56 27.84
C PRO A 184 37.66 -14.39 29.11
N SER A 185 37.28 -15.68 29.13
CA SER A 185 37.94 -16.87 29.76
C SER A 185 37.20 -17.43 31.00
N ALA A 186 37.06 -18.73 31.27
CA ALA A 186 37.51 -19.97 30.63
C ALA A 186 36.75 -21.19 31.24
N THR A 187 36.73 -22.28 30.47
CA THR A 187 36.78 -23.72 30.86
C THR A 187 35.74 -24.33 31.83
N THR A 188 35.11 -25.43 31.42
CA THR A 188 35.49 -26.80 31.86
C THR A 188 34.89 -27.87 30.93
N ASN A 189 35.46 -29.06 31.04
CA ASN A 189 35.62 -30.12 30.05
C ASN A 189 34.77 -31.36 30.42
N LEU A 190 34.80 -32.36 29.52
CA LEU A 190 34.54 -33.80 29.66
C LEU A 190 33.14 -34.41 29.39
N SER A 191 33.18 -35.36 28.43
CA SER A 191 32.62 -36.74 28.47
C SER A 191 31.13 -36.95 28.13
N SER A 192 30.69 -37.90 27.29
CA SER A 192 31.30 -39.04 26.59
C SER A 192 30.29 -39.63 25.57
N SER A 193 30.81 -40.40 24.60
CA SER A 193 30.19 -41.55 23.88
C SER A 193 29.03 -41.26 22.91
N VAL A 194 29.22 -41.39 21.59
CA VAL A 194 29.31 -42.64 20.80
C VAL A 194 28.09 -43.54 20.97
N VAL A 195 27.16 -43.46 20.01
CA VAL A 195 26.56 -44.65 19.38
C VAL A 195 26.55 -44.42 17.88
N ILE A 196 27.42 -45.20 17.23
CA ILE A 196 27.42 -45.49 15.80
C ILE A 196 26.37 -46.58 15.58
N SER A 197 25.50 -46.39 14.58
CA SER A 197 24.98 -47.50 13.78
C SER A 197 25.15 -47.13 12.32
N ASN A 198 26.14 -47.79 11.74
CA ASN A 198 26.64 -47.66 10.38
C ASN A 198 25.83 -48.53 9.41
N GLU A 199 25.74 -48.06 8.16
CA GLU A 199 25.82 -48.84 6.91
C GLU A 199 24.69 -49.87 6.60
N LYS A 200 24.23 -50.13 5.37
CA LYS A 200 24.90 -50.03 4.06
C LYS A 200 23.91 -50.30 2.91
N SER A 201 24.30 -49.83 1.71
CA SER A 201 24.14 -50.48 0.39
C SER A 201 22.75 -50.41 -0.27
N LYS A 202 22.50 -49.70 -1.39
CA LYS A 202 23.09 -49.61 -2.75
C LYS A 202 22.23 -50.35 -3.79
N ASP A 203 22.01 -49.60 -4.87
CA ASP A 203 21.96 -50.00 -6.28
C ASP A 203 20.65 -50.61 -6.89
N ASP A 204 20.35 -50.00 -8.06
CA ASP A 204 19.70 -50.53 -9.28
C ASP A 204 18.23 -50.22 -9.64
N ILE A 205 18.09 -49.17 -10.48
CA ILE A 205 17.59 -49.12 -11.88
C ILE A 205 16.52 -50.13 -12.32
N GLN A 206 15.41 -49.61 -12.90
CA GLN A 206 14.73 -49.98 -14.18
C GLN A 206 13.27 -49.46 -14.11
N GLN A 207 12.86 -48.44 -14.88
CA GLN A 207 12.46 -48.48 -16.30
C GLN A 207 11.04 -49.07 -16.53
N LYS A 208 10.14 -48.20 -17.01
CA LYS A 208 9.06 -48.45 -17.99
C LYS A 208 7.86 -49.30 -17.55
N ILE A 209 6.68 -48.67 -17.53
CA ILE A 209 5.50 -48.93 -18.40
C ILE A 209 4.66 -47.65 -18.41
#